data_AF-A0A2E0I8P1-F1
#
_entry.id   AF-A0A2E0I8P1-F1
#
_cell.length_a   1.000
_cell.length_b   1.000
_cell.length_c   1.000
_cell.angle_alpha   90.00
_cell.angle_beta   90.00
_cell.angle_gamma   90.00
#
_symmetry.space_group_name_H-M   'P 1'
#
loop_
_entity.id
_entity.type
_entity.pdbx_description
1 polymer ?
#
loop_
_entity_poly.entity_id
_entity_poly.type
_entity_poly.pdbx_seq_one_letter_code
_entity_poly.pdbx_strand_id
1 'polypeptide(L)'
;GILNFSAGTDAISTDTQTSPAFDNEDLTVIPGIGKVSAKRLKMKGISTIEQVSKMNDSEIMEIINSKKLDSWSDMAKKILENDK
;
A
#
# COMPACT_ATOMS: atom_id res chain seq x y z
N GLY A 1 4.97 2.70 -55.19
CA GLY A 1 4.33 1.66 -54.37
C GLY A 1 4.91 1.75 -52.98
N ILE A 2 4.06 1.90 -51.97
CA ILE A 2 4.45 2.00 -50.56
C ILE A 2 4.00 0.69 -49.91
N LEU A 3 4.92 -0.05 -49.27
CA LEU A 3 4.60 -1.20 -48.45
C LEU A 3 5.27 -1.08 -47.07
N ASN A 4 4.41 -1.16 -46.05
CA ASN A 4 4.55 -1.80 -44.72
C ASN A 4 5.54 -1.21 -43.69
N PHE A 5 5.22 -1.13 -42.38
CA PHE A 5 4.37 -1.99 -41.55
C PHE A 5 3.61 -1.19 -40.47
N SER A 6 2.31 -1.43 -40.32
CA SER A 6 1.64 -1.30 -39.01
C SER A 6 2.16 -2.40 -38.11
N ALA A 7 3.01 -2.05 -37.15
CA ALA A 7 3.17 -2.84 -35.93
C ALA A 7 2.50 -2.04 -34.82
N GLY A 8 1.20 -2.29 -34.65
CA GLY A 8 0.56 -2.05 -33.37
C GLY A 8 1.36 -2.81 -32.32
N THR A 9 2.06 -2.07 -31.48
CA THR A 9 2.55 -2.53 -30.19
C THR A 9 1.88 -1.63 -29.16
N ASP A 10 0.57 -1.81 -29.07
CA ASP A 10 -0.09 -1.74 -27.78
C ASP A 10 0.56 -2.76 -26.83
N ALA A 11 0.64 -2.39 -25.56
CA ALA A 11 1.26 -3.15 -24.47
C ALA A 11 2.80 -3.20 -24.48
N ILE A 12 3.43 -2.06 -24.18
CA ILE A 12 4.00 -1.86 -22.84
C ILE A 12 4.33 -0.38 -22.63
N SER A 13 3.30 0.41 -22.34
CA SER A 13 3.51 1.52 -21.42
C SER A 13 3.78 0.89 -20.05
N THR A 14 5.02 0.42 -19.83
CA THR A 14 5.57 0.41 -18.48
C THR A 14 5.63 1.86 -18.06
N ASP A 15 4.48 2.31 -17.56
CA ASP A 15 4.34 3.37 -16.59
C ASP A 15 5.53 3.27 -15.64
N THR A 16 6.54 4.07 -15.95
CA THR A 16 7.68 4.29 -15.10
C THR A 16 7.37 5.58 -14.38
N GLN A 17 6.47 5.50 -13.41
CA GLN A 17 6.28 6.47 -12.34
C GLN A 17 5.50 5.75 -11.23
N THR A 18 6.16 5.26 -10.17
CA THR A 18 6.43 6.11 -9.00
C THR A 18 7.45 5.44 -8.07
N SER A 19 8.58 6.13 -7.88
CA SER A 19 9.46 6.13 -6.70
C SER A 19 10.28 4.87 -6.34
N PRO A 20 11.60 4.85 -6.59
CA PRO A 20 12.53 3.96 -5.91
C PRO A 20 12.84 4.53 -4.51
N ALA A 21 11.86 4.49 -3.61
CA ALA A 21 12.06 4.83 -2.20
C ALA A 21 10.89 4.29 -1.40
N PHE A 22 10.76 2.96 -1.34
CA PHE A 22 10.18 2.38 -0.14
C PHE A 22 11.23 2.54 0.96
N ASP A 23 11.35 3.73 1.51
CA ASP A 23 11.76 3.93 2.90
C ASP A 23 10.43 3.89 3.68
N ASN A 24 9.69 2.78 3.58
CA ASN A 24 9.62 1.75 4.62
C ASN A 24 9.41 2.37 6.00
N GLU A 25 8.39 3.21 6.17
CA GLU A 25 7.72 3.14 7.45
C GLU A 25 7.26 1.69 7.62
N ASP A 26 7.94 1.00 8.51
CA ASP A 26 7.64 -0.38 8.82
C ASP A 26 6.25 -0.35 9.46
N LEU A 27 5.20 -0.61 8.68
CA LEU A 27 3.84 -0.74 9.22
C LEU A 27 3.78 -1.81 10.32
N THR A 28 4.80 -2.68 10.41
CA THR A 28 5.03 -3.61 11.51
C THR A 28 5.31 -2.96 12.87
N VAL A 29 5.53 -1.65 12.94
CA VAL A 29 5.55 -0.91 14.22
C VAL A 29 4.16 -0.87 14.86
N ILE A 30 3.09 -1.01 14.07
CA ILE A 30 1.74 -1.17 14.60
C ILE A 30 1.63 -2.59 15.16
N PRO A 31 1.41 -2.76 16.48
CA PRO A 31 1.24 -4.08 17.05
C PRO A 31 0.04 -4.78 16.41
N GLY A 32 0.25 -6.01 15.93
CA GLY A 32 -0.75 -6.76 15.17
C GLY A 32 -0.60 -6.68 13.64
N ILE A 33 0.15 -5.71 13.09
CA ILE A 33 0.56 -5.74 11.69
C ILE A 33 1.80 -6.63 11.54
N GLY A 34 1.61 -7.77 10.87
CA GLY A 34 2.71 -8.62 10.43
C GLY A 34 3.28 -8.19 9.07
N LYS A 35 4.45 -8.73 8.72
CA LYS A 35 5.12 -8.52 7.41
C LYS A 35 4.21 -8.78 6.21
N VAL A 36 3.32 -9.79 6.30
CA VAL A 36 2.37 -10.13 5.24
C VAL A 36 1.33 -9.04 5.04
N SER A 37 0.75 -8.54 6.13
CA SER A 37 -0.25 -7.47 6.12
C SER A 37 0.36 -6.16 5.63
N ALA A 38 1.54 -5.79 6.14
CA ALA A 38 2.29 -4.64 5.70
C ALA A 38 2.57 -4.71 4.19
N LYS A 39 2.96 -5.88 3.67
CA LYS A 39 3.20 -6.05 2.23
C LYS A 39 1.93 -5.85 1.38
N ARG A 40 0.78 -6.35 1.84
CA ARG A 40 -0.50 -6.17 1.14
C ARG A 40 -0.96 -4.71 1.15
N LEU A 41 -0.81 -4.03 2.28
CA LEU A 41 -1.05 -2.59 2.41
C LEU A 41 -0.16 -1.80 1.43
N LYS A 42 1.15 -2.08 1.43
CA LYS A 42 2.09 -1.44 0.50
C LYS A 42 1.76 -1.68 -0.96
N MET A 43 1.26 -2.87 -1.30
CA MET A 43 0.82 -3.21 -2.65
C MET A 43 -0.39 -2.38 -3.10
N LYS A 44 -1.20 -1.89 -2.16
CA LYS A 44 -2.29 -0.94 -2.41
C LYS A 44 -1.87 0.53 -2.34
N GLY A 45 -0.57 0.81 -2.17
CA GLY A 45 -0.03 2.16 -2.05
C GLY A 45 -0.09 2.74 -0.63
N ILE A 46 -0.34 1.90 0.38
CA ILE A 46 -0.39 2.30 1.78
C ILE A 46 0.93 1.86 2.43
N SER A 47 1.80 2.82 2.69
CA SER A 47 3.16 2.54 3.18
C SER A 47 3.54 3.32 4.43
N THR A 48 2.64 4.13 4.99
CA THR A 48 2.89 4.99 6.16
C THR A 48 1.81 4.84 7.23
N ILE A 49 2.17 5.06 8.49
CA ILE A 49 1.26 4.96 9.65
C ILE A 49 0.12 5.98 9.53
N GLU A 50 0.41 7.18 9.05
CA GLU A 50 -0.59 8.24 8.84
C GLU A 50 -1.68 7.83 7.85
N GLN A 51 -1.33 7.11 6.78
CA GLN A 51 -2.31 6.61 5.82
C GLN A 51 -3.22 5.54 6.45
N VAL A 52 -2.63 4.65 7.26
CA VAL A 52 -3.39 3.64 8.00
C VAL A 52 -4.33 4.29 9.01
N SER A 53 -3.89 5.33 9.71
CA SER A 53 -4.70 6.08 10.68
C SER A 53 -5.88 6.83 10.04
N LYS A 54 -5.73 7.27 8.78
CA LYS A 54 -6.80 7.92 8.00
C LYS A 54 -7.74 6.93 7.31
N MET A 55 -7.35 5.67 7.20
CA MET A 55 -8.16 4.61 6.58
C MET A 55 -9.12 3.97 7.57
N ASN A 56 -10.17 3.36 7.01
CA ASN A 56 -11.09 2.55 7.78
C ASN A 56 -10.57 1.12 7.94
N ASP A 57 -10.83 0.52 9.10
CA ASP A 57 -10.48 -0.87 9.38
C ASP A 57 -11.11 -1.84 8.36
N SER A 58 -12.33 -1.57 7.88
CA SER A 58 -12.96 -2.37 6.81
C SER A 58 -12.16 -2.37 5.51
N GLU A 59 -11.61 -1.22 5.10
CA GLU A 59 -10.82 -1.14 3.87
C GLU A 59 -9.51 -1.89 4.04
N ILE A 60 -8.87 -1.74 5.20
CA ILE A 60 -7.65 -2.47 5.55
C ILE A 60 -7.92 -3.98 5.54
N MET A 61 -9.04 -4.43 6.14
CA MET A 61 -9.49 -5.82 6.15
C MET A 61 -9.68 -6.39 4.75
N GLU A 62 -10.29 -5.63 3.85
CA GLU A 62 -10.51 -6.02 2.46
C GLU A 62 -9.18 -6.21 1.72
N ILE A 63 -8.23 -5.28 1.93
CA ILE A 63 -6.89 -5.34 1.34
C ILE A 63 -6.12 -6.57 1.79
N ILE A 64 -6.14 -6.85 3.09
CA ILE A 64 -5.39 -7.98 3.63
C ILE A 64 -6.18 -9.29 3.55
N ASN A 65 -7.45 -9.24 3.12
CA ASN A 65 -8.41 -10.32 3.14
C ASN A 65 -8.45 -11.08 4.49
N SER A 66 -8.61 -10.33 5.59
CA SER A 66 -8.66 -10.89 6.95
C SER A 66 -10.03 -10.70 7.57
N LYS A 67 -10.53 -11.74 8.25
CA LYS A 67 -11.80 -11.69 9.00
C LYS A 67 -11.66 -11.06 10.39
N LYS A 68 -10.42 -10.91 10.87
CA LYS A 68 -10.13 -10.29 12.16
C LYS A 68 -9.00 -9.29 11.94
N LEU A 69 -9.33 -8.02 12.12
CA LEU A 69 -8.37 -6.94 12.20
C LEU A 69 -8.36 -6.51 13.65
N ASP A 70 -7.17 -6.44 14.22
CA ASP A 70 -6.97 -5.62 15.40
C ASP A 70 -7.12 -4.16 14.95
N SER A 71 -7.66 -3.23 15.74
CA SER A 71 -7.96 -1.85 15.27
C SER A 71 -6.68 -1.09 14.86
N TRP A 72 -6.18 -1.35 13.66
CA TRP A 72 -4.90 -0.83 13.17
C TRP A 72 -4.99 0.66 12.90
N SER A 73 -6.17 1.17 12.51
CA SER A 73 -6.43 2.60 12.36
C SER A 73 -6.30 3.35 13.70
N ASP A 74 -6.88 2.80 14.76
CA ASP A 74 -6.84 3.33 16.11
C ASP A 74 -5.42 3.26 16.71
N MET A 75 -4.73 2.14 16.52
CA MET A 75 -3.34 1.98 16.96
C MET A 75 -2.38 2.89 16.21
N ALA A 76 -2.55 3.04 14.89
CA ALA A 76 -1.79 4.00 14.10
C ALA A 76 -1.97 5.43 14.64
N LYS A 77 -3.22 5.79 14.97
CA LYS A 77 -3.53 7.08 15.57
C LYS A 77 -2.88 7.24 16.95
N LYS A 78 -2.94 6.21 17.78
CA LYS A 78 -2.32 6.17 19.12
C LYS A 78 -0.80 6.34 19.08
N ILE A 79 -0.14 5.75 18.08
CA ILE A 79 1.30 5.86 17.84
C ILE A 79 1.62 7.29 17.39
N LEU A 80 0.87 7.82 16.43
CA LEU A 80 1.05 9.20 15.94
C LEU A 80 0.83 10.25 17.05
N GLU A 81 -0.08 9.98 17.99
CA GLU A 81 -0.33 10.84 19.15
C GLU A 81 0.76 10.74 20.22
N ASN A 82 1.42 9.58 20.39
CA ASN A 82 2.52 9.43 21.36
C ASN A 82 3.87 9.96 20.86
N ASP A 83 4.02 10.14 19.54
CA ASP A 83 5.26 10.66 18.93
C ASP A 83 5.33 12.21 18.92
N LYS A 84 4.32 12.89 19.47
CA LYS A 84 4.16 14.36 19.43
C LYS A 84 4.36 15.03 20.80
#